data_AF-A0A653K8S0-F1
#
_entry.id   AF-A0A653K8S0-F1
#
_cell.length_a   1.000
_cell.length_b   1.000
_cell.length_c   1.000
_cell.angle_alpha   90.00
_cell.angle_beta   90.00
_cell.angle_gamma   90.00
#
_symmetry.space_group_name_H-M   'P 1'
#
loop_
_entity.id
_entity.type
_entity.pdbx_description
1 polymer ?
#
loop_
_entity_poly.entity_id
_entity_poly.type
_entity_poly.pdbx_seq_one_letter_code
_entity_poly.pdbx_strand_id
1 'polypeptide(L)'
;MEFNILDKLNRLMGDSLSTDSLFEELGEISDLFSPYLNEKIFENDVLIKLWDVLVYIYINNPLNENRSDALSVIYDVYIYAVNIGFSIDKKELIKHYLELSGNDKLDQESKEILEEILFDI
;
A
#
# COMPACT_ATOMS: atom_id res chain seq x y z
N MET A 1 1.38 7.64 17.94
CA MET A 1 1.83 6.91 16.74
C MET A 1 0.96 7.29 15.54
N GLU A 2 -0.38 7.22 15.67
CA GLU A 2 -1.33 7.58 14.60
C GLU A 2 -1.22 9.01 14.04
N PHE A 3 -0.95 10.02 14.87
CA PHE A 3 -0.86 11.40 14.35
C PHE A 3 0.30 11.56 13.34
N ASN A 4 1.39 10.81 13.54
CA ASN A 4 2.55 10.85 12.63
C ASN A 4 2.26 10.10 11.31
N ILE A 5 1.45 9.02 11.34
CA ILE A 5 1.18 8.27 10.12
C ILE A 5 0.22 9.01 9.18
N LEU A 6 -0.79 9.72 9.71
CA LEU A 6 -1.70 10.51 8.87
C LEU A 6 -0.98 11.66 8.14
N ASP A 7 -0.06 12.34 8.82
CA ASP A 7 0.76 13.38 8.19
C ASP A 7 1.66 12.82 7.09
N LYS A 8 2.24 11.63 7.30
CA LYS A 8 3.02 10.92 6.28
C LYS A 8 2.17 10.50 5.07
N LEU A 9 0.98 9.96 5.31
CA LEU A 9 0.04 9.60 4.25
C LEU A 9 -0.34 10.81 3.38
N ASN A 10 -0.56 11.96 4.00
CA ASN A 10 -0.86 13.18 3.28
C ASN A 10 0.31 13.66 2.40
N ARG A 11 1.56 13.53 2.88
CA ARG A 11 2.77 13.84 2.10
C ARG A 11 2.91 12.87 0.93
N LEU A 12 2.83 11.58 1.21
CA LEU A 12 2.88 10.53 0.18
C LEU A 12 1.84 10.75 -0.90
N MET A 13 0.61 11.13 -0.55
CA MET A 13 -0.40 11.45 -1.56
C MET A 13 -0.01 12.65 -2.44
N GLY A 14 0.59 13.70 -1.86
CA GLY A 14 1.09 14.86 -2.61
C GLY A 14 2.26 14.53 -3.54
N ASP A 15 3.17 13.67 -3.08
CA ASP A 15 4.44 13.37 -3.76
C ASP A 15 4.38 12.06 -4.58
N SER A 16 3.29 11.30 -4.48
CA SER A 16 3.07 9.98 -5.09
C SER A 16 3.23 9.92 -6.60
N LEU A 17 3.12 11.06 -7.28
CA LEU A 17 3.29 11.19 -8.73
C LEU A 17 4.56 11.94 -9.12
N SER A 18 5.40 12.28 -8.14
CA SER A 18 6.72 12.86 -8.39
C SER A 18 7.64 11.85 -9.06
N THR A 19 8.63 12.36 -9.79
CA THR A 19 9.77 11.56 -10.29
C THR A 19 10.90 11.47 -9.28
N ASP A 20 10.66 11.88 -8.04
CA ASP A 20 11.62 11.77 -6.95
C ASP A 20 11.42 10.42 -6.24
N SER A 21 12.46 9.94 -5.57
CA SER A 21 12.39 8.69 -4.83
C SER A 21 11.53 8.88 -3.57
N LEU A 22 10.65 7.90 -3.29
CA LEU A 22 9.83 7.82 -2.08
C LEU A 22 10.41 6.83 -1.05
N PHE A 23 11.67 6.42 -1.25
CA PHE A 23 12.30 5.37 -0.46
C PHE A 23 12.32 5.69 1.04
N GLU A 24 12.61 6.94 1.43
CA GLU A 24 12.63 7.33 2.84
C GLU A 24 11.23 7.26 3.45
N GLU A 25 10.22 7.83 2.78
CA GLU A 25 8.84 7.85 3.28
C GLU A 25 8.25 6.44 3.39
N LEU A 26 8.48 5.60 2.38
CA LEU A 26 7.99 4.22 2.36
C LEU A 26 8.74 3.34 3.35
N GLY A 27 10.06 3.51 3.47
CA GLY A 27 10.89 2.81 4.45
C GLY A 27 10.45 3.11 5.89
N GLU A 28 10.21 4.38 6.21
CA GLU A 28 9.73 4.77 7.53
C GLU A 28 8.33 4.23 7.86
N ILE A 29 7.50 3.93 6.86
CA ILE A 29 6.20 3.27 7.05
C ILE A 29 6.41 1.78 7.29
N SER A 30 7.22 1.11 6.48
CA SER A 30 7.59 -0.30 6.65
C SER A 30 8.10 -0.58 8.07
N ASP A 31 8.96 0.30 8.59
CA ASP A 31 9.51 0.19 9.95
C ASP A 31 8.44 0.13 11.05
N LEU A 32 7.25 0.69 10.83
CA LEU A 32 6.15 0.64 11.81
C LEU A 32 5.53 -0.75 11.95
N PHE A 33 5.69 -1.60 10.95
CA PHE A 33 5.15 -2.96 10.93
C PHE A 33 6.19 -3.99 11.34
N SER A 34 7.46 -3.58 11.52
CA SER A 34 8.58 -4.46 11.85
C SER A 34 8.94 -4.46 13.35
N PRO A 35 9.29 -5.62 13.94
CA PRO A 35 9.06 -6.96 13.40
C PRO A 35 7.56 -7.29 13.47
N TYR A 36 7.02 -7.89 12.39
CA TYR A 36 5.60 -8.21 12.17
C TYR A 36 4.79 -8.33 13.45
N LEU A 37 4.19 -7.21 13.86
CA LEU A 37 3.56 -7.08 15.16
C LEU A 37 2.30 -7.94 15.24
N ASN A 38 2.06 -8.52 16.42
CA ASN A 38 0.84 -9.30 16.72
C ASN A 38 -0.18 -8.50 17.54
N GLU A 39 0.14 -7.25 17.88
CA GLU A 39 -0.73 -6.36 18.65
C GLU A 39 -1.34 -5.28 17.75
N LYS A 40 -2.64 -5.01 17.94
CA LYS A 40 -3.32 -3.91 17.26
C LYS A 40 -2.84 -2.58 17.82
N ILE A 41 -2.07 -1.83 17.03
CA ILE A 41 -1.48 -0.52 17.37
C ILE A 41 -2.01 0.62 16.48
N PHE A 42 -2.73 0.28 15.41
CA PHE A 42 -3.41 1.22 14.51
C PHE A 42 -4.91 0.95 14.49
N GLU A 43 -5.71 2.01 14.41
CA GLU A 43 -7.12 1.86 14.12
C GLU A 43 -7.40 1.37 12.69
N ASN A 44 -8.55 0.73 12.49
CA ASN A 44 -8.88 0.10 11.22
C ASN A 44 -8.97 1.11 10.08
N ASP A 45 -9.44 2.34 10.36
CA ASP A 45 -9.55 3.41 9.36
C ASP A 45 -8.19 3.93 8.90
N VAL A 46 -7.19 3.93 9.80
CA VAL A 46 -5.80 4.24 9.47
C VAL A 46 -5.21 3.16 8.57
N LEU A 47 -5.46 1.88 8.86
CA LEU A 47 -4.98 0.76 8.04
C LEU A 47 -5.59 0.78 6.64
N ILE A 48 -6.89 1.07 6.52
CA ILE A 48 -7.56 1.21 5.23
C ILE A 48 -6.95 2.36 4.42
N LYS A 49 -6.78 3.54 5.03
CA LYS A 49 -6.17 4.70 4.35
C LYS A 49 -4.74 4.42 3.90
N LEU A 50 -3.93 3.81 4.76
CA LEU A 50 -2.55 3.47 4.44
C LEU A 50 -2.49 2.55 3.22
N TRP A 51 -3.32 1.52 3.24
CA TRP A 51 -3.41 0.58 2.15
C TRP A 51 -3.84 1.26 0.84
N ASP A 52 -4.86 2.13 0.87
CA ASP A 52 -5.33 2.87 -0.31
C ASP A 52 -4.21 3.74 -0.93
N VAL A 53 -3.44 4.43 -0.10
CA VAL A 53 -2.31 5.27 -0.56
C VAL A 53 -1.21 4.42 -1.20
N LEU A 54 -0.83 3.31 -0.59
CA LEU A 54 0.23 2.44 -1.10
C LEU A 54 -0.16 1.82 -2.45
N VAL A 55 -1.40 1.36 -2.58
CA VAL A 55 -1.93 0.82 -3.83
C VAL A 55 -1.98 1.91 -4.89
N TYR A 56 -2.39 3.13 -4.53
CA TYR A 56 -2.38 4.25 -5.45
C TYR A 56 -0.97 4.55 -5.99
N ILE A 57 0.05 4.57 -5.13
CA ILE A 57 1.46 4.77 -5.52
C ILE A 57 1.91 3.64 -6.45
N TYR A 58 1.67 2.38 -6.08
CA TYR A 58 2.05 1.22 -6.89
C TYR A 58 1.49 1.29 -8.32
N ILE A 59 0.26 1.79 -8.46
CA ILE A 59 -0.42 1.84 -9.76
C ILE A 59 -0.07 3.07 -10.57
N ASN A 60 0.10 4.23 -9.93
CA ASN A 60 0.17 5.50 -10.64
C ASN A 60 1.58 6.14 -10.65
N ASN A 61 2.53 5.64 -9.85
CA ASN A 61 3.87 6.22 -9.85
C ASN A 61 4.63 5.84 -11.14
N PRO A 62 5.25 6.81 -11.83
CA PRO A 62 5.97 6.54 -13.08
C PRO A 62 7.31 5.81 -12.88
N LEU A 63 7.86 5.78 -11.66
CA LEU A 63 9.12 5.13 -11.34
C LEU A 63 8.90 3.72 -10.79
N ASN A 64 9.49 2.73 -11.45
CA ASN A 64 9.41 1.33 -11.02
C ASN A 64 10.00 1.07 -9.63
N GLU A 65 10.99 1.87 -9.20
CA GLU A 65 11.58 1.77 -7.86
C GLU A 65 10.53 2.11 -6.79
N ASN A 66 9.87 3.26 -6.90
CA ASN A 66 8.79 3.66 -5.99
C ASN A 66 7.62 2.67 -6.01
N ARG A 67 7.30 2.08 -7.17
CA ARG A 67 6.31 1.01 -7.28
C ARG A 67 6.76 -0.22 -6.48
N SER A 68 8.01 -0.64 -6.65
CA SER A 68 8.57 -1.80 -5.95
C SER A 68 8.63 -1.60 -4.43
N ASP A 69 9.02 -0.41 -3.98
CA ASP A 69 9.03 -0.04 -2.57
C ASP A 69 7.61 -0.05 -2.00
N ALA A 70 6.64 0.54 -2.70
CA ALA A 70 5.24 0.54 -2.27
C ALA A 70 4.69 -0.90 -2.15
N LEU A 71 5.04 -1.78 -3.09
CA LEU A 71 4.68 -3.19 -3.05
C LEU A 71 5.24 -3.90 -1.82
N SER A 72 6.51 -3.64 -1.46
CA SER A 72 7.10 -4.20 -0.23
C SER A 72 6.29 -3.79 0.99
N VAL A 73 5.94 -2.51 1.11
CA VAL A 73 5.15 -2.00 2.25
C VAL A 73 3.73 -2.58 2.25
N ILE A 74 3.12 -2.81 1.09
CA ILE A 74 1.81 -3.48 0.99
C ILE A 74 1.88 -4.86 1.65
N TYR A 75 2.93 -5.64 1.40
CA TYR A 75 3.13 -6.94 2.06
C TYR A 75 3.28 -6.80 3.58
N ASP A 76 4.03 -5.80 4.06
CA ASP A 76 4.20 -5.57 5.49
C ASP A 76 2.86 -5.26 6.18
N VAL A 77 2.05 -4.38 5.58
CA VAL A 77 0.72 -4.06 6.09
C VAL A 77 -0.21 -5.28 6.01
N TYR A 78 -0.08 -6.11 4.99
CA TYR A 78 -0.90 -7.32 4.81
C TYR A 78 -0.63 -8.34 5.91
N ILE A 79 0.65 -8.65 6.13
CA ILE A 79 1.09 -9.59 7.17
C ILE A 79 0.64 -9.07 8.53
N TYR A 80 0.80 -7.76 8.78
CA TYR A 80 0.32 -7.13 10.01
C TYR A 80 -1.19 -7.30 10.21
N ALA A 81 -1.99 -6.98 9.18
CA ALA A 81 -3.45 -7.10 9.23
C ALA A 81 -3.88 -8.55 9.56
N VAL A 82 -3.26 -9.53 8.90
CA VAL A 82 -3.47 -10.96 9.17
C VAL A 82 -3.14 -11.31 10.62
N ASN A 83 -1.99 -10.87 11.13
CA ASN A 83 -1.54 -11.17 12.50
C ASN A 83 -2.49 -10.64 13.58
N ILE A 84 -3.07 -9.46 13.38
CA ILE A 84 -4.02 -8.88 14.34
C ILE A 84 -5.47 -9.35 14.14
N GLY A 85 -5.70 -10.28 13.20
CA GLY A 85 -7.03 -10.79 12.86
C GLY A 85 -7.93 -9.74 12.18
N PHE A 86 -7.33 -8.70 11.59
CA PHE A 86 -8.04 -7.70 10.81
C PHE A 86 -8.10 -8.15 9.35
N SER A 87 -9.32 -8.26 8.82
CA SER A 87 -9.53 -8.46 7.39
C SER A 87 -9.73 -7.10 6.74
N ILE A 88 -8.82 -6.74 5.85
CA ILE A 88 -8.99 -5.59 4.96
C ILE A 88 -10.15 -5.91 4.01
N ASP A 89 -11.19 -5.07 3.97
CA ASP A 89 -12.26 -5.23 2.99
C ASP A 89 -11.69 -4.92 1.59
N LYS A 90 -11.40 -5.99 0.84
CA LYS A 90 -10.81 -5.89 -0.49
C LYS A 90 -11.82 -5.42 -1.56
N LYS A 91 -13.11 -5.17 -1.25
CA LYS A 91 -14.12 -4.81 -2.25
C LYS A 91 -13.84 -3.48 -2.96
N GLU A 92 -13.58 -2.41 -2.22
CA GLU A 92 -13.23 -1.12 -2.83
C GLU A 92 -11.89 -1.21 -3.58
N LEU A 93 -11.00 -2.09 -3.13
CA LEU A 93 -9.74 -2.38 -3.80
C LEU A 93 -9.89 -3.10 -5.13
N ILE A 94 -10.69 -4.16 -5.17
CA ILE A 94 -11.02 -4.88 -6.39
C ILE A 94 -11.68 -3.91 -7.38
N LYS A 95 -12.54 -3.01 -6.89
CA LYS A 95 -13.16 -1.97 -7.72
C LYS A 95 -12.11 -1.00 -8.29
N HIS A 96 -11.21 -0.45 -7.47
CA HIS A 96 -10.12 0.41 -7.95
C HIS A 96 -9.20 -0.33 -8.94
N TYR A 97 -8.85 -1.58 -8.65
CA TYR A 97 -8.07 -2.42 -9.56
C TYR A 97 -8.78 -2.61 -10.91
N LEU A 98 -10.07 -2.97 -10.91
CA LEU A 98 -10.85 -3.17 -12.13
C LEU A 98 -11.04 -1.88 -12.93
N GLU A 99 -11.19 -0.73 -12.26
CA GLU A 99 -11.24 0.59 -12.91
C GLU A 99 -9.90 0.95 -13.59
N LEU A 100 -8.78 0.45 -13.05
CA LEU A 100 -7.41 0.74 -13.52
C LEU A 100 -6.87 -0.31 -14.51
N SER A 101 -7.28 -1.58 -14.40
CA SER A 101 -6.81 -2.69 -15.23
C SER A 101 -7.23 -2.55 -16.70
N GLY A 102 -8.30 -1.78 -16.95
CA GLY A 102 -8.74 -1.38 -18.29
C GLY A 102 -7.99 -0.19 -18.92
N ASN A 103 -6.95 0.35 -18.26
CA ASN A 103 -6.34 1.65 -18.62
C ASN A 103 -4.84 1.60 -18.98
N ASP A 104 -4.28 0.42 -19.28
CA ASP A 104 -2.88 0.16 -19.71
C ASP A 104 -1.75 0.75 -18.83
N LYS A 105 -2.08 1.27 -17.63
CA LYS A 105 -1.11 1.88 -16.71
C LYS A 105 -0.16 0.89 -16.03
N LEU A 106 -0.61 -0.35 -15.87
CA LEU A 106 0.18 -1.44 -15.30
C LEU A 106 0.63 -2.37 -16.41
N ASP A 107 1.91 -2.74 -16.40
CA ASP A 107 2.41 -3.90 -17.10
C ASP A 107 1.77 -5.20 -16.56
N GLN A 108 1.87 -6.28 -17.34
CA GLN A 108 1.23 -7.56 -17.03
C GLN A 108 1.73 -8.18 -15.72
N GLU A 109 3.04 -8.11 -15.46
CA GLU A 109 3.67 -8.63 -14.24
C GLU A 109 3.12 -7.93 -13.00
N SER A 110 2.98 -6.61 -13.06
CA SER A 110 2.44 -5.83 -11.95
C SER A 110 0.95 -6.07 -11.71
N LYS A 111 0.20 -6.41 -12.77
CA LYS A 111 -1.20 -6.85 -12.61
C LYS A 111 -1.27 -8.18 -11.89
N GLU A 112 -0.46 -9.16 -12.30
CA GLU A 112 -0.43 -10.50 -11.70
C GLU A 112 -0.09 -10.44 -10.20
N ILE A 113 0.93 -9.67 -9.81
CA ILE A 113 1.29 -9.48 -8.40
C ILE A 113 0.13 -8.86 -7.60
N LEU A 114 -0.53 -7.84 -8.16
CA LEU A 114 -1.66 -7.21 -7.47
C LEU A 114 -2.84 -8.18 -7.33
N GLU A 115 -3.08 -9.02 -8.33
CA GLU A 115 -4.10 -10.07 -8.32
C GLU A 115 -3.82 -11.13 -7.24
N GLU A 116 -2.57 -11.56 -7.05
CA GLU A 116 -2.18 -12.47 -5.95
C GLU A 116 -2.54 -11.89 -4.58
N ILE A 117 -2.23 -10.60 -4.35
CA ILE A 117 -2.54 -9.90 -3.09
C ILE A 117 -4.05 -9.73 -2.90
N LEU A 118 -4.77 -9.40 -3.98
CA LEU A 118 -6.20 -9.11 -3.94
C LEU A 118 -7.06 -10.35 -3.78
N PHE A 119 -6.72 -11.43 -4.47
CA PHE A 119 -7.57 -12.61 -4.58
C PHE A 119 -7.05 -13.80 -3.78
N ASP A 120 -5.90 -13.66 -3.10
CA ASP A 120 -5.25 -14.74 -2.34
C ASP A 120 -5.08 -16.01 -3.21
N ILE A 121 -4.74 -15.82 -4.49
CA ILE A 121 -4.56 -16.87 -5.52
C ILE A 121 -3.14 -17.40 -5.60
#